data_AF-A0A2M7GDE4-F1
#
_entry.id   AF-A0A2M7GDE4-F1
#
_cell.length_a   1.000
_cell.length_b   1.000
_cell.length_c   1.000
_cell.angle_alpha   90.00
_cell.angle_beta   90.00
_cell.angle_gamma   90.00
#
_symmetry.space_group_name_H-M   'P 1'
#
loop_
_entity.id
_entity.type
_entity.pdbx_description
1 polymer ?
#
loop_
_entity_poly.entity_id
_entity_poly.type
_entity_poly.pdbx_seq_one_letter_code
_entity_poly.pdbx_strand_id
1 'polypeptide(L)'
;AVFLVGLALILMGGYVSLMAFWQNGERTIAADIGQRLVATGYVIAVFSGMADVFGLGTRPPPDYVPYFGPLQAAGVEIGQAIIVVGFLLLVPYRQRKNLPPPEA
;
A
#
# COMPACT_ATOMS: atom_id res chain seq x y z
N ALA A 1 2.05 -11.61 11.39
CA ALA A 1 3.26 -11.39 10.55
C ALA A 1 3.05 -11.75 9.09
N VAL A 2 2.56 -12.97 8.75
CA VAL A 2 2.38 -13.42 7.36
C VAL A 2 1.59 -12.44 6.49
N PHE A 3 0.50 -11.87 7.01
CA PHE A 3 -0.30 -10.86 6.31
C PHE A 3 0.49 -9.63 5.87
N LEU A 4 1.29 -9.03 6.75
CA LEU A 4 2.06 -7.82 6.44
C LEU A 4 3.20 -8.10 5.46
N VAL A 5 3.84 -9.27 5.57
CA VAL A 5 4.85 -9.71 4.60
C VAL A 5 4.21 -9.93 3.24
N GLY A 6 3.05 -10.58 3.19
CA GLY A 6 2.26 -10.74 1.96
C GLY A 6 1.86 -9.40 1.35
N LEU A 7 1.43 -8.45 2.18
CA LEU A 7 1.13 -7.09 1.75
C LEU A 7 2.37 -6.44 1.13
N ALA A 8 3.53 -6.49 1.79
CA ALA A 8 4.78 -5.93 1.27
C ALA A 8 5.16 -6.50 -0.11
N LEU A 9 5.02 -7.82 -0.29
CA LEU A 9 5.26 -8.49 -1.58
C LEU A 9 4.30 -8.00 -2.66
N ILE A 10 3.01 -7.87 -2.33
CA ILE A 10 2.00 -7.32 -3.26
C ILE A 10 2.34 -5.87 -3.62
N LEU A 11 2.78 -5.05 -2.65
CA LEU A 11 3.15 -3.66 -2.91
C LEU A 11 4.36 -3.56 -3.84
N MET A 12 5.39 -4.38 -3.60
CA MET A 12 6.57 -4.45 -4.47
C MET A 12 6.18 -4.91 -5.89
N GLY A 13 5.37 -5.97 -6.00
CA GLY A 13 4.88 -6.46 -7.29
C GLY A 13 4.09 -5.39 -8.05
N GLY A 14 3.13 -4.75 -7.38
CA GLY A 14 2.32 -3.68 -7.96
C GLY A 14 3.16 -2.49 -8.41
N TYR A 15 4.16 -2.09 -7.63
CA TYR A 15 5.10 -1.03 -8.00
C TYR A 15 5.89 -1.39 -9.26
N VAL A 16 6.47 -2.59 -9.32
CA VAL A 16 7.27 -3.03 -10.47
C VAL A 16 6.40 -3.13 -11.73
N SER A 17 5.20 -3.71 -11.62
CA SER A 17 4.26 -3.83 -12.74
C SER A 17 3.81 -2.47 -13.26
N LEU A 18 3.45 -1.53 -12.37
CA LEU A 18 3.07 -0.19 -12.78
C LEU A 18 4.25 0.57 -13.37
N MET A 19 5.44 0.42 -12.81
CA MET A 19 6.64 1.08 -13.33
C MET A 19 7.04 0.57 -14.71
N ALA A 20 6.81 -0.71 -15.01
CA ALA A 20 7.01 -1.26 -16.34
C ALA A 20 6.14 -0.57 -17.40
N PHE A 21 4.95 -0.07 -17.03
CA PHE A 21 4.11 0.70 -17.95
C PHE A 21 4.60 2.13 -18.22
N TRP A 22 5.50 2.68 -17.41
CA TRP A 22 6.06 4.03 -17.58
C TRP A 22 7.36 4.06 -18.43
N GLN A 23 7.77 2.95 -19.06
CA GLN A 23 9.09 2.79 -19.71
C GLN A 23 9.45 3.85 -20.78
N ASN A 24 8.48 4.51 -21.40
CA ASN A 24 8.73 5.45 -22.52
C ASN A 24 8.20 6.88 -22.29
N GLY A 25 7.89 7.29 -21.05
CA GLY A 25 7.50 8.69 -20.84
C GLY A 25 7.71 9.21 -19.43
N GLU A 26 7.79 10.53 -19.33
CA GLU A 26 8.03 11.23 -18.08
C GLU A 26 6.95 10.93 -17.06
N ARG A 27 7.36 10.56 -15.85
CA ARG A 27 6.44 10.34 -14.73
C ARG A 27 5.73 11.64 -14.41
N THR A 28 4.44 11.54 -14.18
CA THR A 28 3.68 12.69 -13.69
C THR A 28 3.96 12.93 -12.21
N ILE A 29 3.79 14.16 -11.75
CA ILE A 29 3.86 14.50 -10.31
C ILE A 29 2.90 13.63 -9.49
N ALA A 30 1.72 13.31 -10.05
CA ALA A 30 0.76 12.41 -9.43
C ALA A 30 1.34 11.00 -9.22
N ALA A 31 2.10 10.48 -10.18
CA ALA A 31 2.74 9.16 -10.08
C ALA A 31 3.81 9.15 -8.98
N ASP A 32 4.66 10.18 -8.88
CA ASP A 32 5.67 10.28 -7.82
C ASP A 32 5.03 10.45 -6.43
N ILE A 33 3.93 11.20 -6.33
CA ILE A 33 3.11 11.29 -5.11
C ILE A 33 2.49 9.92 -4.79
N GLY A 34 1.97 9.22 -5.79
CA GLY A 34 1.38 7.90 -5.65
C GLY A 34 2.35 6.89 -5.03
N GLN A 35 3.61 6.87 -5.49
CA GLN A 35 4.65 6.02 -4.92
C GLN A 35 4.90 6.30 -3.44
N ARG A 36 4.97 7.58 -3.06
CA ARG A 36 5.14 7.98 -1.65
C ARG A 36 3.93 7.59 -0.81
N LEU A 37 2.73 7.73 -1.37
CA LEU A 37 1.47 7.41 -0.69
C LEU A 37 1.33 5.89 -0.45
N VAL A 38 1.75 5.04 -1.40
CA VAL A 38 1.82 3.59 -1.18
C VAL A 38 2.76 3.25 -0.03
N ALA A 39 3.95 3.88 0.01
CA ALA A 39 4.92 3.66 1.08
C ALA A 39 4.38 4.10 2.46
N THR A 40 3.75 5.26 2.55
CA THR A 40 3.19 5.75 3.82
C THR A 40 2.00 4.91 4.29
N GLY A 41 1.12 4.49 3.37
CA GLY A 41 0.02 3.58 3.70
C GLY A 41 0.50 2.22 4.22
N TYR A 42 1.61 1.70 3.68
CA TYR A 42 2.24 0.49 4.21
C TYR A 42 2.77 0.68 5.63
N VAL A 43 3.44 1.80 5.91
CA VAL A 43 3.92 2.14 7.24
C VAL A 43 2.76 2.15 8.24
N ILE A 44 1.65 2.82 7.89
CA ILE A 44 0.44 2.84 8.73
C ILE A 44 -0.07 1.41 9.00
N ALA A 45 -0.20 0.58 7.96
CA ALA A 45 -0.67 -0.80 8.10
C ALA A 45 0.25 -1.66 8.99
N VAL A 46 1.57 -1.49 8.90
CA VAL A 46 2.53 -2.21 9.75
C VAL A 46 2.40 -1.79 11.20
N PHE A 47 2.39 -0.48 11.49
CA PHE A 47 2.29 0.01 12.86
C PHE A 47 0.95 -0.32 13.51
N SER A 48 -0.15 -0.24 12.76
CA SER A 48 -1.46 -0.66 13.27
C SER A 48 -1.55 -2.17 13.46
N GLY A 49 -1.08 -2.98 12.50
CA GLY A 49 -1.18 -4.43 12.56
C GLY A 49 -0.19 -5.10 13.52
N MET A 50 0.83 -4.37 13.98
CA MET A 50 1.80 -4.82 14.98
C MET A 50 1.70 -4.05 16.31
N ALA A 51 0.63 -3.28 16.54
CA ALA A 51 0.51 -2.42 17.72
C ALA A 51 0.68 -3.18 19.04
N ASP A 52 0.13 -4.39 19.14
CA ASP A 52 0.31 -5.26 20.32
C ASP A 52 1.74 -5.78 20.47
N VAL A 53 2.43 -6.07 19.36
CA VAL A 53 3.83 -6.52 19.37
C VAL A 53 4.76 -5.38 19.81
N PHE A 54 4.40 -4.13 19.47
CA PHE A 54 5.10 -2.93 19.93
C PHE A 54 4.75 -2.51 21.35
N GLY A 55 3.88 -3.26 22.06
CA GLY A 55 3.48 -2.93 23.43
C GLY A 55 2.56 -1.71 23.54
N LEU A 56 1.95 -1.28 22.42
CA LEU A 56 0.94 -0.23 22.37
C LEU A 56 -0.49 -0.78 22.58
N GLY A 57 -0.61 -2.09 22.83
CA GLY A 57 -1.85 -2.80 23.10
C GLY A 57 -2.42 -2.52 24.48
N THR A 58 -3.73 -2.69 24.63
CA THR A 58 -4.47 -2.38 25.87
C THR A 58 -4.53 -3.53 26.89
N ARG A 59 -3.84 -4.66 26.65
CA ARG A 59 -3.89 -5.85 27.53
C ARG A 59 -2.63 -5.98 28.40
N PRO A 60 -2.71 -5.65 29.70
CA PRO A 60 -1.68 -6.01 30.68
C PRO A 60 -1.76 -7.52 31.04
N PRO A 61 -0.66 -8.11 31.59
CA PRO A 61 -0.58 -9.53 31.95
C PRO A 61 -1.68 -9.96 32.94
N PRO A 62 -2.17 -11.23 32.92
CA PRO A 62 -1.45 -12.47 32.58
C PRO A 62 -1.73 -13.06 31.19
N ASP A 63 -2.72 -12.57 30.43
CA ASP A 63 -3.10 -13.12 29.13
C ASP A 63 -2.40 -12.39 27.97
N TYR A 64 -1.06 -12.48 27.94
CA TYR A 64 -0.18 -11.84 26.95
C TYR A 64 -0.23 -12.55 25.58
N VAL A 65 -1.43 -12.83 25.07
CA VAL A 65 -1.61 -13.37 23.72
C VAL A 65 -1.86 -12.19 22.77
N PRO A 66 -0.99 -11.97 21.76
CA PRO A 66 -1.17 -10.91 20.78
C PRO A 66 -2.58 -11.00 20.16
N TYR A 67 -3.35 -9.93 20.29
CA TYR A 67 -4.75 -9.90 19.86
C TYR A 67 -4.97 -8.82 18.83
N PHE A 68 -5.32 -9.25 17.62
CA PHE A 68 -5.67 -8.32 16.56
C PHE A 68 -7.04 -7.69 16.84
N GLY A 69 -7.03 -6.51 17.46
CA GLY A 69 -8.23 -5.81 17.89
C GLY A 69 -8.91 -4.96 16.81
N PRO A 70 -10.16 -4.52 17.01
CA PRO A 70 -10.90 -3.72 16.04
C PRO A 70 -10.20 -2.41 15.63
N LEU A 71 -9.51 -1.76 16.58
CA LEU A 71 -8.75 -0.52 16.29
C LEU A 71 -7.50 -0.80 15.44
N GLN A 72 -6.84 -1.95 15.64
CA GLN A 72 -5.72 -2.37 14.78
C GLN A 72 -6.23 -2.68 13.38
N ALA A 73 -7.37 -3.39 13.28
CA ALA A 73 -8.03 -3.69 12.02
C ALA A 73 -8.38 -2.41 11.25
N ALA A 74 -9.03 -1.45 11.92
CA ALA A 74 -9.35 -0.16 11.32
C ALA A 74 -8.11 0.60 10.85
N GLY A 75 -7.02 0.59 11.65
CA GLY A 75 -5.76 1.21 11.24
C GLY A 75 -5.12 0.55 10.01
N VAL A 76 -5.17 -0.78 9.93
CA VAL A 76 -4.74 -1.54 8.74
C VAL A 76 -5.60 -1.20 7.53
N GLU A 77 -6.93 -1.13 7.68
CA GLU A 77 -7.86 -0.76 6.61
C GLU A 77 -7.60 0.66 6.09
N ILE A 78 -7.33 1.63 6.98
CA ILE A 78 -6.95 2.99 6.59
C ILE A 78 -5.64 2.98 5.79
N GLY A 79 -4.63 2.23 6.26
CA GLY A 79 -3.37 2.04 5.53
C GLY A 79 -3.59 1.46 4.13
N GLN A 80 -4.48 0.47 4.01
CA GLN A 80 -4.87 -0.13 2.73
C GLN A 80 -5.60 0.85 1.81
N ALA A 81 -6.51 1.67 2.34
CA ALA A 81 -7.19 2.70 1.56
C ALA A 81 -6.19 3.72 0.97
N ILE A 82 -5.22 4.14 1.78
CA ILE A 82 -4.13 5.04 1.35
C ILE A 82 -3.28 4.39 0.24
N ILE A 83 -2.93 3.10 0.40
CA ILE A 83 -2.22 2.32 -0.62
C ILE A 83 -2.99 2.30 -1.93
N VAL A 84 -4.30 2.02 -1.90
CA VAL A 84 -5.15 1.96 -3.09
C VAL A 84 -5.14 3.30 -3.81
N VAL A 85 -5.31 4.41 -3.09
CA VAL A 85 -5.21 5.76 -3.68
C VAL A 85 -3.82 5.98 -4.28
N GLY A 86 -2.76 5.56 -3.60
CA GLY A 86 -1.39 5.68 -4.11
C GLY A 86 -1.16 4.93 -5.42
N PHE A 87 -1.69 3.70 -5.53
CA PHE A 87 -1.63 2.93 -6.77
C PHE A 87 -2.46 3.54 -7.88
N LEU A 88 -3.65 4.04 -7.58
CA LEU A 88 -4.50 4.72 -8.57
C LEU A 88 -3.77 5.94 -9.17
N LEU A 89 -3.04 6.70 -8.35
CA LEU A 89 -2.24 7.85 -8.82
C LEU A 89 -1.02 7.44 -9.65
N LEU A 90 -0.50 6.22 -9.44
CA LEU A 90 0.63 5.68 -10.19
C LEU A 90 0.24 5.18 -11.60
N VAL A 91 -1.05 5.06 -11.91
CA VAL A 91 -1.52 4.60 -13.23
C VAL A 91 -1.25 5.68 -14.32
N PRO A 92 -0.65 5.31 -15.47
CA PRO A 92 -0.34 6.24 -16.56
C PRO A 92 -1.57 6.60 -17.43
N TYR A 93 -2.60 7.23 -16.84
CA TYR A 93 -3.84 7.58 -17.57
C TYR A 93 -3.60 8.44 -18.82
N ARG A 94 -2.65 9.38 -18.76
CA ARG A 94 -2.36 10.31 -19.87
C ARG A 94 -1.61 9.67 -21.03
N GLN A 95 -0.71 8.72 -20.79
CA GLN A 95 0.02 8.03 -21.86
C GLN A 95 -0.91 7.09 -22.65
N ARG A 96 -1.85 6.42 -21.97
CA ARG A 96 -2.86 5.58 -22.65
C ARG A 96 -3.72 6.34 -23.66
N LYS A 97 -4.01 7.62 -23.41
CA LYS A 97 -4.85 8.44 -24.30
C LYS A 97 -4.19 8.72 -25.66
N ASN A 98 -2.85 8.66 -25.73
CA ASN A 98 -2.09 8.98 -26.94
C ASN A 98 -1.67 7.73 -27.74
N LEU A 99 -2.10 6.53 -27.34
CA LEU A 99 -1.84 5.31 -28.11
C LEU A 99 -2.82 5.23 -29.29
N PRO A 100 -2.34 4.95 -30.53
CA PRO A 100 -3.25 4.61 -31.63
C PRO A 100 -4.08 3.38 -31.26
N PRO A 101 -5.33 3.27 -31.75
CA PRO A 101 -6.17 2.11 -31.47
C PRO A 101 -5.46 0.82 -31.91
N PRO A 102 -5.60 -0.28 -31.16
CA PRO A 102 -4.97 -1.55 -31.53
C PRO A 102 -5.45 -1.97 -32.92
N GLU A 103 -4.51 -2.26 -33.82
CA GLU A 103 -4.81 -2.83 -35.13
C GLU A 103 -5.47 -4.20 -34.92
N ALA A 104 -6.72 -4.32 -35.39
CA ALA A 104 -7.56 -5.52 -35.30
C ALA A 104 -7.29 -6.49 -36.46
#